data_AF-A0A536JC02-F1
#
_entry.id   AF-A0A536JC02-F1
#
_cell.length_a   1.000
_cell.length_b   1.000
_cell.length_c   1.000
_cell.angle_alpha   90.00
_cell.angle_beta   90.00
_cell.angle_gamma   90.00
#
_symmetry.space_group_name_H-M   'P 1'
#
loop_
_entity.id
_entity.type
_entity.pdbx_description
1 polymer ?
#
loop_
_entity_poly.entity_id
_entity_poly.type
_entity_poly.pdbx_seq_one_letter_code
_entity_poly.pdbx_strand_id
1 'polypeptide(L)'
;MRRRRWLTLLALVLVLSGCIPPQATPSPSPTDSFSTPVPSTPTPLASTTLTTLDMTAALLAKSLPYANGFELTRTVRGRSGQPANGFEPVRTTPPVEDIGSTHDFWTYDFAAKKNVRTTATLRLLTDHAKWWVANDASVDLNGLRTTASAFEDKVYPTDRRLYGEEWSPGIDADPRINLVFARLPGSAAGYFSGSDEEPVWVNEFSAEREMIYINTLGARPGSAELNRIIAHEFCHM
;
A
#
# COMPACT_ATOMS: atom_id res chain seq x y z
N MET A 1 8.08 -41.11 -66.44
CA MET A 1 8.60 -39.71 -66.58
C MET A 1 7.53 -38.74 -66.12
N ARG A 2 7.90 -37.82 -65.21
CA ARG A 2 7.03 -36.90 -64.44
C ARG A 2 6.26 -35.88 -65.30
N ARG A 3 4.95 -35.79 -65.12
CA ARG A 3 4.07 -34.59 -65.31
C ARG A 3 2.87 -34.80 -64.35
N ARG A 4 2.26 -33.82 -63.67
CA ARG A 4 2.14 -32.39 -63.90
C ARG A 4 1.73 -31.73 -62.56
N ARG A 5 2.43 -30.68 -62.16
CA ARG A 5 2.17 -29.89 -60.94
C ARG A 5 0.98 -28.96 -61.18
N TRP A 6 0.13 -28.84 -60.16
CA TRP A 6 -1.02 -27.96 -60.09
C TRP A 6 -0.66 -26.68 -59.31
N LEU A 7 -1.21 -25.56 -59.79
CA LEU A 7 -1.64 -24.34 -59.05
C LEU A 7 -0.54 -23.50 -58.37
N THR A 8 -0.48 -22.17 -58.41
CA THR A 8 -1.17 -21.05 -59.07
C THR A 8 -0.30 -19.82 -58.76
N LEU A 9 -0.01 -18.98 -59.76
CA LEU A 9 0.78 -17.74 -59.59
C LEU A 9 -0.03 -16.69 -58.83
N LEU A 10 0.52 -16.20 -57.71
CA LEU A 10 0.05 -15.02 -56.99
C LEU A 10 0.57 -13.77 -57.73
N ALA A 11 -0.34 -12.93 -58.22
CA ALA A 11 -0.02 -11.62 -58.75
C ALA A 11 0.01 -10.58 -57.61
N LEU A 12 1.13 -9.88 -57.50
CA LEU A 12 1.40 -8.79 -56.58
C LEU A 12 0.78 -7.50 -57.12
N VAL A 13 -0.19 -6.90 -56.41
CA VAL A 13 -0.65 -5.53 -56.64
C VAL A 13 -0.51 -4.77 -55.33
N LEU A 14 0.44 -3.83 -55.29
CA LEU A 14 0.59 -2.83 -54.23
C LEU A 14 -0.57 -1.83 -54.31
N VAL A 15 -1.29 -1.65 -53.20
CA VAL A 15 -2.15 -0.48 -52.97
C VAL A 15 -1.66 0.23 -51.71
N LEU A 16 -0.92 1.31 -51.89
CA LEU A 16 -0.63 2.30 -50.86
C LEU A 16 -1.92 3.08 -50.58
N SER A 17 -2.59 2.77 -49.47
CA SER A 17 -3.63 3.65 -48.91
C SER A 17 -3.12 4.23 -47.60
N GLY A 18 -2.87 5.53 -47.61
CA GLY A 18 -2.51 6.30 -46.43
C GLY A 18 -3.68 6.33 -45.45
N CYS A 19 -3.39 6.01 -44.19
CA CYS A 19 -4.30 6.31 -43.09
C CYS A 19 -4.25 7.81 -42.81
N ILE A 20 -5.21 8.54 -43.36
CA ILE A 20 -5.52 9.91 -42.94
C ILE A 20 -6.38 9.79 -41.67
N PRO A 21 -5.97 10.34 -40.52
CA PRO A 21 -6.83 10.36 -39.33
C PRO A 21 -8.07 11.23 -39.60
N PRO A 22 -9.26 10.85 -39.09
CA PRO A 22 -10.46 11.65 -39.28
C PRO A 22 -10.31 13.02 -38.62
N GLN A 23 -10.58 14.06 -39.40
CA GLN A 23 -10.59 15.45 -38.96
C GLN A 23 -11.78 15.66 -38.00
N ALA A 24 -11.50 16.09 -36.77
CA ALA A 24 -12.56 16.46 -35.83
C ALA A 24 -13.32 17.67 -36.38
N THR A 25 -14.63 17.52 -36.53
CA THR A 25 -15.54 18.64 -36.80
C THR A 25 -15.54 19.59 -35.60
N PRO A 26 -15.45 20.92 -35.79
CA PRO A 26 -15.59 21.85 -34.69
C PRO A 26 -17.01 21.74 -34.11
N SER A 27 -17.09 21.37 -32.84
CA SER A 27 -18.32 21.42 -32.06
C SER A 27 -18.79 22.88 -31.97
N PRO A 28 -20.09 23.19 -32.12
CA PRO A 28 -20.57 24.55 -31.89
C PRO A 28 -20.26 24.96 -30.45
N SER A 29 -19.67 26.16 -30.29
CA SER A 29 -19.44 26.76 -28.99
C SER A 29 -20.76 26.84 -28.20
N PRO A 30 -20.74 26.63 -26.87
CA PRO A 30 -21.94 26.81 -26.07
C PRO A 30 -22.37 28.28 -26.16
N THR A 31 -23.62 28.50 -26.54
CA THR A 31 -24.25 29.82 -26.45
C THR A 31 -24.41 30.16 -24.97
N ASP A 32 -23.69 31.20 -24.51
CA ASP A 32 -23.91 31.80 -23.19
C ASP A 32 -25.32 32.40 -23.12
N SER A 33 -26.25 31.64 -22.56
CA SER A 33 -27.53 32.17 -22.12
C SER A 33 -27.34 32.87 -20.77
N PHE A 34 -26.99 34.16 -20.80
CA PHE A 34 -27.03 35.00 -19.61
C PHE A 34 -28.48 35.13 -19.13
N SER A 35 -28.84 34.38 -18.10
CA SER A 35 -30.03 34.68 -17.30
C SER A 35 -29.71 35.85 -16.39
N THR A 36 -30.50 36.91 -16.48
CA THR A 36 -30.44 38.08 -15.60
C THR A 36 -30.61 37.64 -14.14
N PRO A 37 -29.69 38.00 -13.22
CA PRO A 37 -29.87 37.67 -11.82
C PRO A 37 -31.02 38.49 -11.23
N VAL A 38 -32.01 37.82 -10.66
CA VAL A 38 -33.06 38.44 -9.86
C VAL A 38 -32.43 38.93 -8.55
N PRO A 39 -32.51 40.22 -8.20
CA PRO A 39 -31.94 40.71 -6.95
C PRO A 39 -32.75 40.13 -5.78
N SER A 40 -32.16 39.12 -5.14
CA SER A 40 -32.66 38.55 -3.90
C SER A 40 -31.99 39.31 -2.76
N THR A 41 -32.65 40.32 -2.22
CA THR A 41 -32.21 40.95 -0.97
C THR A 41 -32.23 39.88 0.12
N PRO A 42 -31.10 39.52 0.74
CA PRO A 42 -31.13 38.60 1.87
C PRO A 42 -31.83 39.31 3.02
N THR A 43 -33.04 38.86 3.36
CA THR A 43 -33.66 39.21 4.64
C THR A 43 -32.67 38.83 5.74
N PRO A 44 -32.28 39.75 6.64
CA PRO A 44 -31.41 39.37 7.75
C PRO A 44 -32.22 38.44 8.64
N LEU A 45 -31.94 37.15 8.54
CA LEU A 45 -32.43 36.19 9.51
C LEU A 45 -31.83 36.63 10.84
N ALA A 46 -32.69 37.01 11.78
CA ALA A 46 -32.30 37.41 13.12
C ALA A 46 -31.22 36.44 13.62
N SER A 47 -30.08 37.01 14.03
CA SER A 47 -28.98 36.30 14.66
C SER A 47 -29.45 35.74 16.01
N THR A 48 -30.29 34.71 16.01
CA THR A 48 -30.47 33.83 17.16
C THR A 48 -29.27 32.90 17.15
N THR A 49 -28.21 33.36 17.80
CA THR A 49 -27.23 32.53 18.50
C THR A 49 -26.95 31.21 17.80
N LEU A 50 -26.02 31.23 16.84
CA LEU A 50 -25.09 30.12 16.68
C LEU A 50 -24.26 30.09 17.97
N THR A 51 -24.87 29.62 19.06
CA THR A 51 -24.11 28.95 20.11
C THR A 51 -23.49 27.80 19.36
N THR A 52 -22.21 27.94 19.01
CA THR A 52 -21.38 26.81 18.62
C THR A 52 -21.71 25.72 19.63
N LEU A 53 -22.31 24.61 19.17
CA LEU A 53 -22.54 23.44 19.99
C LEU A 53 -21.15 22.95 20.42
N ASP A 54 -20.66 23.49 21.53
CA ASP A 54 -19.45 23.04 22.16
C ASP A 54 -19.78 21.68 22.79
N MET A 55 -19.56 20.64 22.00
CA MET A 55 -19.78 19.26 22.38
C MET A 55 -18.59 18.69 23.16
N THR A 56 -17.59 19.50 23.53
CA THR A 56 -16.37 19.04 24.21
C THR A 56 -16.71 18.32 25.52
N ALA A 57 -17.58 18.92 26.34
CA ALA A 57 -18.01 18.28 27.59
C ALA A 57 -18.79 16.98 27.35
N ALA A 58 -19.60 16.91 26.29
CA ALA A 58 -20.37 15.71 25.95
C ALA A 58 -19.47 14.58 25.41
N LEU A 59 -18.44 14.91 24.62
CA LEU A 59 -17.46 13.95 24.09
C LEU A 59 -16.53 13.45 25.20
N LEU A 60 -16.02 14.35 26.06
CA LEU A 60 -15.18 13.96 27.21
C LEU A 60 -15.92 13.07 28.22
N ALA A 61 -17.24 13.25 28.36
CA ALA A 61 -18.07 12.42 29.24
C ALA A 61 -18.36 11.02 28.68
N LYS A 62 -18.03 10.75 27.40
CA LYS A 62 -18.24 9.45 26.76
C LYS A 62 -16.89 8.79 26.49
N SER A 63 -16.56 7.76 27.27
CA SER A 63 -15.45 6.88 26.91
C SER A 63 -15.74 6.21 25.57
N LEU A 64 -14.94 6.50 24.55
CA LEU A 64 -14.99 5.77 23.29
C LEU A 64 -14.47 4.35 23.55
N PRO A 65 -15.28 3.31 23.32
CA PRO A 65 -14.80 1.95 23.49
C PRO A 65 -13.68 1.68 22.49
N TYR A 66 -12.60 1.05 22.96
CA TYR A 66 -11.54 0.58 22.09
C TYR A 66 -12.09 -0.51 21.17
N ALA A 67 -11.81 -0.41 19.87
CA ALA A 67 -12.19 -1.41 18.89
C ALA A 67 -11.28 -2.65 19.00
N ASN A 68 -11.47 -3.43 20.06
CA ASN A 68 -10.64 -4.61 20.33
C ASN A 68 -10.87 -5.71 19.29
N GLY A 69 -9.92 -5.87 18.34
CA GLY A 69 -10.00 -6.86 17.26
C GLY A 69 -10.19 -8.29 17.75
N PHE A 70 -9.57 -8.67 18.88
CA PHE A 70 -9.66 -10.01 19.46
C PHE A 70 -11.06 -10.28 20.02
N GLU A 71 -11.62 -9.32 20.77
CA GLU A 71 -12.98 -9.43 21.30
C GLU A 71 -14.02 -9.44 20.19
N LEU A 72 -13.90 -8.53 19.22
CA LEU A 72 -14.79 -8.45 18.06
C LEU A 72 -14.76 -9.73 17.24
N THR A 73 -13.58 -10.33 17.05
CA THR A 73 -13.45 -11.60 16.34
C THR A 73 -14.16 -12.74 17.07
N ARG A 74 -14.04 -12.81 18.40
CA ARG A 74 -14.76 -13.82 19.20
C ARG A 74 -16.26 -13.62 19.18
N THR A 75 -16.71 -12.39 19.41
CA THR A 75 -18.13 -12.08 19.62
C THR A 75 -18.93 -11.99 18.33
N VAL A 76 -18.33 -11.44 17.26
CA VAL A 76 -19.02 -11.21 15.97
C VAL A 76 -18.70 -12.31 14.96
N ARG A 77 -17.45 -12.74 14.84
CA ARG A 77 -17.05 -13.77 13.86
C ARG A 77 -17.14 -15.20 14.41
N GLY A 78 -17.31 -15.36 15.73
CA GLY A 78 -17.35 -16.67 16.37
C GLY A 78 -16.03 -17.45 16.27
N ARG A 79 -14.91 -16.77 16.04
CA ARG A 79 -13.57 -17.36 15.90
C ARG A 79 -12.73 -17.07 17.14
N SER A 80 -11.88 -18.00 17.51
CA SER A 80 -10.92 -17.82 18.61
C SER A 80 -9.62 -18.56 18.29
N GLY A 81 -8.54 -18.16 18.93
CA GLY A 81 -7.23 -18.77 18.78
C GLY A 81 -6.28 -18.29 19.87
N GLN A 82 -5.00 -18.59 19.67
CA GLN A 82 -3.88 -18.11 20.48
C GLN A 82 -3.01 -17.17 19.64
N PRO A 83 -2.34 -16.18 20.26
CA PRO A 83 -2.46 -15.72 21.65
C PRO A 83 -3.87 -15.20 22.00
N ALA A 84 -4.15 -15.02 23.30
CA ALA A 84 -5.46 -14.58 23.75
C ALA A 84 -5.65 -13.06 23.63
N ASN A 85 -4.57 -12.29 23.66
CA ASN A 85 -4.58 -10.83 23.57
C ASN A 85 -3.63 -10.35 22.47
N GLY A 86 -3.77 -9.07 22.11
CA GLY A 86 -2.81 -8.40 21.22
C GLY A 86 -1.46 -8.17 21.91
N PHE A 87 -0.43 -7.88 21.11
CA PHE A 87 0.95 -7.68 21.57
C PHE A 87 1.55 -8.89 22.31
N GLU A 88 1.04 -10.08 22.03
CA GLU A 88 1.59 -11.36 22.45
C GLU A 88 2.14 -12.08 21.20
N PRO A 89 3.36 -12.66 21.23
CA PRO A 89 3.89 -13.38 20.08
C PRO A 89 3.07 -14.63 19.73
N VAL A 90 2.88 -14.90 18.43
CA VAL A 90 2.32 -16.18 17.94
C VAL A 90 3.38 -17.27 17.88
N ARG A 91 4.66 -16.92 18.04
CA ARG A 91 5.83 -17.82 17.99
C ARG A 91 6.76 -17.53 19.15
N THR A 92 7.55 -18.54 19.54
CA THR A 92 8.60 -18.40 20.57
C THR A 92 10.00 -18.25 19.99
N THR A 93 10.15 -18.43 18.68
CA THR A 93 11.42 -18.32 17.95
C THR A 93 11.18 -17.70 16.58
N PRO A 94 12.11 -16.87 16.08
CA PRO A 94 12.02 -16.30 14.74
C PRO A 94 11.83 -17.36 13.65
N PRO A 95 11.10 -17.06 12.56
CA PRO A 95 11.11 -17.89 11.37
C PRO A 95 12.52 -17.99 10.77
N VAL A 96 12.91 -19.21 10.38
CA VAL A 96 14.24 -19.51 9.81
C VAL A 96 14.28 -19.08 8.35
N GLU A 97 14.89 -17.92 8.10
CA GLU A 97 14.94 -17.27 6.79
C GLU A 97 16.34 -16.72 6.53
N ASP A 98 16.81 -16.89 5.29
CA ASP A 98 18.09 -16.34 4.83
C ASP A 98 17.92 -15.73 3.43
N ILE A 99 18.94 -15.04 2.94
CA ILE A 99 18.95 -14.46 1.60
C ILE A 99 18.63 -15.56 0.57
N GLY A 100 17.60 -15.32 -0.24
CA GLY A 100 17.07 -16.28 -1.20
C GLY A 100 15.82 -17.04 -0.73
N SER A 101 15.47 -16.99 0.57
CA SER A 101 14.18 -17.48 1.05
C SER A 101 13.03 -16.77 0.34
N THR A 102 11.96 -17.51 0.03
CA THR A 102 10.74 -16.99 -0.59
C THR A 102 9.56 -17.10 0.37
N HIS A 103 8.70 -16.09 0.40
CA HIS A 103 7.52 -16.07 1.25
C HIS A 103 6.34 -15.38 0.54
N ASP A 104 5.12 -15.83 0.85
CA ASP A 104 3.89 -15.19 0.36
C ASP A 104 3.45 -14.10 1.34
N PHE A 105 3.19 -12.90 0.84
CA PHE A 105 2.67 -11.78 1.60
C PHE A 105 1.30 -11.38 1.06
N TRP A 106 0.43 -10.91 1.94
CA TRP A 106 -0.75 -10.17 1.53
C TRP A 106 -0.38 -8.72 1.29
N THR A 107 -0.82 -8.14 0.18
CA THR A 107 -0.71 -6.72 -0.13
C THR A 107 -2.09 -6.15 -0.40
N TYR A 108 -2.26 -4.84 -0.26
CA TYR A 108 -3.52 -4.18 -0.58
C TYR A 108 -3.46 -3.53 -1.97
N ASP A 109 -4.37 -3.95 -2.85
CA ASP A 109 -4.63 -3.26 -4.12
C ASP A 109 -5.58 -2.10 -3.85
N PHE A 110 -5.05 -0.87 -3.84
CA PHE A 110 -5.83 0.33 -3.54
C PHE A 110 -6.78 0.71 -4.69
N ALA A 111 -6.47 0.31 -5.93
CA ALA A 111 -7.33 0.56 -7.07
C ALA A 111 -8.55 -0.37 -7.05
N ALA A 112 -8.34 -1.66 -6.79
CA ALA A 112 -9.39 -2.67 -6.70
C ALA A 112 -10.03 -2.81 -5.30
N LYS A 113 -9.46 -2.15 -4.30
CA LYS A 113 -9.89 -2.16 -2.89
C LYS A 113 -9.97 -3.55 -2.28
N LYS A 114 -8.94 -4.37 -2.47
CA LYS A 114 -8.90 -5.75 -1.99
C LYS A 114 -7.49 -6.20 -1.63
N ASN A 115 -7.40 -7.18 -0.74
CA ASN A 115 -6.15 -7.90 -0.48
C ASN A 115 -5.81 -8.83 -1.65
N VAL A 116 -4.54 -8.85 -2.03
CA VAL A 116 -3.97 -9.71 -3.08
C VAL A 116 -2.66 -10.33 -2.59
N ARG A 117 -2.38 -11.57 -2.98
CA ARG A 117 -1.11 -12.21 -2.62
C ARG A 117 0.01 -11.80 -3.56
N THR A 118 1.20 -11.63 -2.99
CA THR A 118 2.45 -11.49 -3.73
C THR A 118 3.50 -12.43 -3.12
N THR A 119 4.27 -13.10 -3.97
CA THR A 119 5.42 -13.91 -3.51
C THR A 119 6.67 -13.05 -3.62
N ALA A 120 7.42 -12.92 -2.54
CA ALA A 120 8.65 -12.15 -2.48
C ALA A 120 9.84 -12.99 -2.05
N THR A 121 11.03 -12.59 -2.50
CA THR A 121 12.31 -13.21 -2.12
C THR A 121 13.08 -12.27 -1.21
N LEU A 122 13.67 -12.79 -0.13
CA LEU A 122 14.57 -12.03 0.75
C LEU A 122 15.88 -11.73 0.01
N ARG A 123 16.16 -10.44 -0.24
CA ARG A 123 17.32 -10.01 -1.04
C ARG A 123 18.46 -9.42 -0.22
N LEU A 124 18.15 -8.90 0.96
CA LEU A 124 19.13 -8.32 1.86
C LEU A 124 18.65 -8.52 3.31
N LEU A 125 19.61 -8.78 4.19
CA LEU A 125 19.42 -8.83 5.63
C LEU A 125 20.35 -7.79 6.26
N THR A 126 19.81 -6.96 7.14
CA THR A 126 20.57 -5.98 7.93
C THR A 126 20.35 -6.23 9.42
N ASP A 127 20.89 -5.36 10.28
CA ASP A 127 20.80 -5.54 11.74
C ASP A 127 19.35 -5.45 12.21
N HIS A 128 18.56 -4.52 11.67
CA HIS A 128 17.18 -4.27 12.11
C HIS A 128 16.11 -4.59 11.05
N ALA A 129 16.49 -5.03 9.85
CA ALA A 129 15.52 -5.22 8.76
C ALA A 129 15.79 -6.41 7.83
N LYS A 130 14.69 -7.02 7.37
CA LYS A 130 14.62 -7.98 6.26
C LYS A 130 14.05 -7.28 5.02
N TRP A 131 14.79 -7.32 3.91
CA TRP A 131 14.43 -6.59 2.68
C TRP A 131 13.96 -7.56 1.61
N TRP A 132 12.64 -7.66 1.47
CA TRP A 132 11.96 -8.56 0.54
C TRP A 132 11.62 -7.85 -0.76
N VAL A 133 11.79 -8.54 -1.89
CA VAL A 133 11.40 -8.02 -3.21
C VAL A 133 10.45 -9.00 -3.86
N ALA A 134 9.25 -8.53 -4.21
CA ALA A 134 8.26 -9.29 -4.95
C ALA A 134 8.87 -9.84 -6.26
N ASN A 135 8.57 -11.09 -6.58
CA ASN A 135 9.21 -11.80 -7.69
C ASN A 135 8.83 -11.23 -9.06
N ASP A 136 7.72 -10.51 -9.15
CA ASP A 136 7.26 -9.80 -10.34
C ASP A 136 7.75 -8.34 -10.42
N ALA A 137 8.50 -7.88 -9.41
CA ALA A 137 9.11 -6.56 -9.36
C ALA A 137 10.63 -6.63 -9.62
N SER A 138 11.13 -5.65 -10.38
CA SER A 138 12.57 -5.50 -10.63
C SER A 138 13.10 -4.33 -9.82
N VAL A 139 14.04 -4.63 -8.93
CA VAL A 139 14.67 -3.68 -8.00
C VAL A 139 16.18 -3.76 -8.20
N ASP A 140 16.82 -2.61 -8.44
CA ASP A 140 18.28 -2.54 -8.51
C ASP A 140 18.89 -2.84 -7.13
N LEU A 141 19.68 -3.91 -7.03
CA LEU A 141 20.27 -4.35 -5.76
C LEU A 141 21.29 -3.38 -5.19
N ASN A 142 21.99 -2.60 -6.02
CA ASN A 142 22.93 -1.60 -5.52
C ASN A 142 22.18 -0.42 -4.90
N GLY A 143 21.11 0.05 -5.54
CA GLY A 143 20.19 1.00 -4.95
C GLY A 143 19.53 0.47 -3.68
N LEU A 144 19.15 -0.81 -3.64
CA LEU A 144 18.56 -1.43 -2.44
C LEU A 144 19.55 -1.42 -1.26
N ARG A 145 20.81 -1.81 -1.47
CA ARG A 145 21.87 -1.72 -0.45
C ARG A 145 22.09 -0.29 0.04
N THR A 146 22.11 0.67 -0.88
CA THR A 146 22.24 2.11 -0.54
C THR A 146 21.08 2.57 0.34
N THR A 147 19.87 2.14 0.01
CA THR A 147 18.65 2.44 0.79
C THR A 147 18.74 1.79 2.17
N ALA A 148 19.21 0.54 2.24
CA ALA A 148 19.33 -0.19 3.49
C ALA A 148 20.36 0.41 4.44
N SER A 149 21.53 0.82 3.93
CA SER A 149 22.49 1.58 4.75
C SER A 149 21.89 2.90 5.25
N ALA A 150 21.17 3.64 4.40
CA ALA A 150 20.51 4.87 4.84
C ALA A 150 19.41 4.63 5.89
N PHE A 151 18.74 3.48 5.82
CA PHE A 151 17.77 3.07 6.82
C PHE A 151 18.44 2.84 8.17
N GLU A 152 19.45 1.97 8.21
CA GLU A 152 20.20 1.62 9.42
C GLU A 152 20.90 2.83 10.05
N ASP A 153 21.60 3.62 9.24
CA ASP A 153 22.46 4.70 9.73
C ASP A 153 21.67 5.96 10.14
N LYS A 154 20.45 6.13 9.60
CA LYS A 154 19.71 7.38 9.73
C LYS A 154 18.24 7.22 10.05
N VAL A 155 17.48 6.51 9.22
CA VAL A 155 16.01 6.44 9.38
C VAL A 155 15.65 5.77 10.70
N TYR A 156 16.12 4.53 10.90
CA TYR A 156 15.83 3.73 12.08
C TYR A 156 16.15 4.46 13.41
N PRO A 157 17.38 4.97 13.66
CA PRO A 157 17.68 5.67 14.91
C PRO A 157 17.03 7.06 15.02
N THR A 158 16.67 7.70 13.90
CA THR A 158 15.99 9.01 13.93
C THR A 158 14.53 8.86 14.29
N ASP A 159 13.83 7.96 13.62
CA ASP A 159 12.40 7.75 13.84
C ASP A 159 12.19 7.15 15.23
N ARG A 160 13.02 6.20 15.66
CA ARG A 160 12.91 5.67 17.03
C ARG A 160 13.05 6.74 18.12
N ARG A 161 13.96 7.70 17.90
CA ARG A 161 14.15 8.82 18.83
C ARG A 161 12.97 9.79 18.86
N LEU A 162 12.24 9.92 17.75
CA LEU A 162 11.17 10.92 17.61
C LEU A 162 9.77 10.37 17.88
N TYR A 163 9.52 9.11 17.53
CA TYR A 163 8.19 8.51 17.54
C TYR A 163 8.02 7.37 18.57
N GLY A 164 9.12 6.79 19.05
CA GLY A 164 9.08 5.65 19.98
C GLY A 164 9.69 4.39 19.35
N GLU A 165 9.48 3.24 19.97
CA GLU A 165 10.03 1.98 19.49
C GLU A 165 8.91 1.09 18.98
N GLU A 166 9.16 0.42 17.86
CA GLU A 166 8.28 -0.62 17.34
C GLU A 166 8.17 -1.79 18.32
N TRP A 167 7.12 -2.60 18.17
CA TRP A 167 7.00 -3.82 18.98
C TRP A 167 8.12 -4.82 18.65
N SER A 168 9.02 -5.05 19.61
CA SER A 168 10.15 -5.97 19.46
C SER A 168 10.21 -6.98 20.62
N PRO A 169 10.40 -8.29 20.38
CA PRO A 169 10.70 -8.92 19.09
C PRO A 169 9.43 -9.21 18.26
N GLY A 170 8.32 -8.54 18.56
CA GLY A 170 7.15 -8.60 17.70
C GLY A 170 6.34 -9.88 17.78
N ILE A 171 5.38 -10.01 16.86
CA ILE A 171 4.46 -11.14 16.76
C ILE A 171 5.16 -12.44 16.37
N ASP A 172 6.17 -12.39 15.50
CA ASP A 172 6.90 -13.59 15.03
C ASP A 172 8.17 -13.91 15.83
N ALA A 173 8.39 -13.16 16.91
CA ALA A 173 9.57 -13.23 17.77
C ALA A 173 10.90 -12.92 17.05
N ASP A 174 10.87 -12.21 15.92
CA ASP A 174 12.05 -11.64 15.25
C ASP A 174 12.19 -10.13 15.53
N PRO A 175 13.31 -9.66 16.10
CA PRO A 175 13.52 -8.22 16.30
C PRO A 175 13.70 -7.42 15.00
N ARG A 176 13.76 -8.07 13.82
CA ARG A 176 13.86 -7.38 12.53
C ARG A 176 12.50 -7.13 11.91
N ILE A 177 12.25 -5.87 11.54
CA ILE A 177 11.09 -5.53 10.73
C ILE A 177 11.24 -6.00 9.28
N ASN A 178 10.13 -6.15 8.58
CA ASN A 178 10.11 -6.60 7.19
C ASN A 178 9.75 -5.45 6.25
N LEU A 179 10.62 -5.16 5.28
CA LEU A 179 10.36 -4.19 4.22
C LEU A 179 10.04 -4.95 2.94
N VAL A 180 8.78 -4.92 2.50
CA VAL A 180 8.32 -5.65 1.30
C VAL A 180 8.18 -4.70 0.12
N PHE A 181 9.10 -4.80 -0.83
CA PHE A 181 9.08 -4.08 -2.08
C PHE A 181 8.21 -4.81 -3.10
N ALA A 182 7.05 -4.25 -3.42
CA ALA A 182 6.10 -4.83 -4.36
C ALA A 182 5.57 -3.78 -5.35
N ARG A 183 4.85 -4.23 -6.37
CA ARG A 183 4.01 -3.32 -7.15
C ARG A 183 2.70 -3.17 -6.41
N LEU A 184 2.38 -1.95 -5.99
CA LEU A 184 1.14 -1.66 -5.26
C LEU A 184 0.22 -0.86 -6.21
N PRO A 185 -0.81 -1.48 -6.81
CA PRO A 185 -1.72 -0.77 -7.70
C PRO A 185 -2.51 0.31 -6.94
N GLY A 186 -2.68 1.46 -7.58
CA GLY A 186 -3.25 2.67 -6.98
C GLY A 186 -2.18 3.74 -6.73
N SER A 187 -2.47 4.70 -5.84
CA SER A 187 -1.64 5.89 -5.62
C SER A 187 -0.75 5.84 -4.38
N ALA A 188 -0.72 4.73 -3.64
CA ALA A 188 0.12 4.59 -2.46
C ALA A 188 1.60 4.42 -2.83
N ALA A 189 2.48 5.24 -2.25
CA ALA A 189 3.93 5.11 -2.41
C ALA A 189 4.53 4.05 -1.48
N GLY A 190 3.86 3.80 -0.36
CA GLY A 190 4.09 2.75 0.63
C GLY A 190 2.89 2.70 1.58
N TYR A 191 2.89 1.75 2.51
CA TYR A 191 1.99 1.75 3.67
C TYR A 191 2.53 0.86 4.79
N PHE A 192 2.24 1.24 6.03
CA PHE A 192 2.25 0.36 7.20
C PHE A 192 0.86 -0.32 7.38
N SER A 193 0.86 -1.54 7.91
CA SER A 193 -0.35 -2.30 8.22
C SER A 193 -0.21 -3.00 9.57
N GLY A 194 -0.77 -2.39 10.62
CA GLY A 194 -0.85 -3.02 11.95
C GLY A 194 -1.73 -4.28 11.98
N SER A 195 -2.47 -4.55 10.91
CA SER A 195 -3.16 -5.84 10.72
C SER A 195 -2.21 -7.02 10.54
N ASP A 196 -0.99 -6.78 10.07
CA ASP A 196 0.03 -7.82 9.94
C ASP A 196 0.67 -8.20 11.29
N GLU A 197 0.47 -7.37 12.32
CA GLU A 197 0.86 -7.64 13.71
C GLU A 197 -0.25 -8.35 14.51
N GLU A 198 -1.31 -8.82 13.83
CA GLU A 198 -2.37 -9.61 14.43
C GLU A 198 -2.22 -11.10 14.06
N PRO A 199 -2.64 -12.05 14.92
CA PRO A 199 -2.69 -13.46 14.55
C PRO A 199 -3.67 -13.71 13.39
N VAL A 200 -3.39 -14.70 12.53
CA VAL A 200 -4.26 -15.02 11.36
C VAL A 200 -5.72 -15.33 11.75
N TRP A 201 -5.95 -15.84 12.97
CA TRP A 201 -7.30 -16.12 13.45
C TRP A 201 -8.10 -14.83 13.74
N VAL A 202 -7.43 -13.70 13.99
CA VAL A 202 -8.01 -12.35 14.12
C VAL A 202 -8.16 -11.71 12.75
N ASN A 203 -7.09 -11.71 11.95
CA ASN A 203 -7.08 -11.16 10.60
C ASN A 203 -6.53 -12.16 9.58
N GLU A 204 -7.40 -12.64 8.70
CA GLU A 204 -7.04 -13.67 7.70
C GLU A 204 -6.01 -13.19 6.65
N PHE A 205 -5.79 -11.88 6.56
CA PHE A 205 -4.81 -11.26 5.67
C PHE A 205 -3.53 -10.85 6.38
N SER A 206 -3.36 -11.19 7.65
CA SER A 206 -2.12 -10.93 8.38
C SER A 206 -0.95 -11.76 7.85
N ALA A 207 0.22 -11.14 7.77
CA ALA A 207 1.50 -11.82 7.60
C ALA A 207 2.09 -12.38 8.90
N GLU A 208 1.52 -12.01 10.06
CA GLU A 208 2.07 -12.23 11.40
C GLU A 208 3.51 -11.74 11.50
N ARG A 209 3.76 -10.47 11.14
CA ARG A 209 5.06 -9.80 11.14
C ARG A 209 4.93 -8.29 11.28
N GLU A 210 5.92 -7.68 11.93
CA GLU A 210 6.18 -6.24 11.92
C GLU A 210 6.70 -5.85 10.54
N MET A 211 5.90 -5.08 9.78
CA MET A 211 6.24 -4.82 8.38
C MET A 211 5.70 -3.52 7.78
N ILE A 212 6.45 -3.03 6.80
CA ILE A 212 6.03 -1.95 5.89
C ILE A 212 6.14 -2.39 4.43
N TYR A 213 5.22 -1.91 3.63
CA TYR A 213 5.16 -2.18 2.20
C TYR A 213 5.63 -0.95 1.42
N ILE A 214 6.48 -1.17 0.42
CA ILE A 214 7.07 -0.11 -0.37
C ILE A 214 6.73 -0.32 -1.84
N ASN A 215 6.12 0.69 -2.47
CA ASN A 215 5.76 0.60 -3.88
C ASN A 215 7.00 0.81 -4.76
N THR A 216 7.36 -0.23 -5.50
CA THR A 216 8.47 -0.20 -6.47
C THR A 216 8.27 0.79 -7.61
N LEU A 217 7.04 1.26 -7.83
CA LEU A 217 6.72 2.30 -8.81
C LEU A 217 6.77 3.73 -8.24
N GLY A 218 6.87 3.88 -6.91
CA GLY A 218 6.81 5.18 -6.24
C GLY A 218 8.13 5.95 -6.27
N ALA A 219 9.23 5.31 -5.91
CA ALA A 219 10.56 5.93 -5.90
C ALA A 219 11.68 4.91 -6.17
N ARG A 220 12.79 5.39 -6.71
CA ARG A 220 13.93 4.51 -7.05
C ARG A 220 14.71 4.11 -5.80
N PRO A 221 15.10 2.83 -5.66
CA PRO A 221 16.13 2.40 -4.71
C PRO A 221 17.40 3.27 -4.79
N GLY A 222 17.89 3.67 -3.62
CA GLY A 222 19.06 4.53 -3.44
C GLY A 222 18.77 6.03 -3.58
N SER A 223 17.50 6.43 -3.73
CA SER A 223 17.11 7.84 -3.78
C SER A 223 16.71 8.40 -2.42
N ALA A 224 16.90 9.71 -2.23
CA ALA A 224 16.43 10.40 -1.03
C ALA A 224 14.90 10.35 -0.88
N GLU A 225 14.17 10.31 -2.00
CA GLU A 225 12.71 10.20 -2.00
C GLU A 225 12.24 8.86 -1.44
N LEU A 226 12.90 7.76 -1.81
CA LEU A 226 12.58 6.45 -1.23
C LEU A 226 12.87 6.41 0.28
N ASN A 227 13.97 7.01 0.72
CA ASN A 227 14.29 7.10 2.15
C ASN A 227 13.21 7.91 2.91
N ARG A 228 12.63 8.94 2.28
CA ARG A 228 11.53 9.73 2.86
C ARG A 228 10.25 8.90 3.00
N ILE A 229 9.95 8.07 2.00
CA ILE A 229 8.80 7.16 2.04
C ILE A 229 9.01 6.12 3.15
N ILE A 230 10.17 5.47 3.20
CA ILE A 230 10.47 4.46 4.24
C ILE A 230 10.38 5.07 5.63
N ALA A 231 10.93 6.28 5.86
CA ALA A 231 10.80 6.98 7.13
C ALA A 231 9.34 7.29 7.49
N HIS A 232 8.55 7.71 6.50
CA HIS A 232 7.11 7.94 6.71
C HIS A 232 6.37 6.66 7.08
N GLU A 233 6.66 5.53 6.42
CA GLU A 233 5.96 4.30 6.74
C GLU A 233 6.42 3.72 8.08
N PHE A 234 7.71 3.80 8.38
CA PHE A 234 8.27 3.31 9.63
C PHE A 234 7.78 4.12 10.84
N CYS A 235 7.50 5.41 10.71
CA CYS A 235 6.98 6.20 11.84
C CYS A 235 5.56 5.82 12.29
N HIS A 236 4.84 4.96 11.56
CA HIS A 236 3.56 4.42 12.00
C HIS A 236 3.71 3.20 12.92
N MET A 237 4.89 2.57 12.95
CA MET A 237 5.22 1.45 13.84
C MET A 237 5.56 1.95 15.24
#